data_AF-A0A1M6WR41-F1
#
_entry.id   AF-A0A1M6WR41-F1
#
_cell.length_a   1.000
_cell.length_b   1.000
_cell.length_c   1.000
_cell.angle_alpha   90.00
_cell.angle_beta   90.00
_cell.angle_gamma   90.00
#
_symmetry.space_group_name_H-M   'P 1'
#
loop_
_entity.id
_entity.type
_entity.pdbx_description
1 polymer ?
#
loop_
_entity_poly.entity_id
_entity_poly.type
_entity_poly.pdbx_seq_one_letter_code
_entity_poly.pdbx_strand_id
1 'polypeptide(L)'
;MLFLDSAELRVKERRDLTLDFWRNNVDALLNFQNKNVLRDAGHISNKQMESHVSEIYDEFALRRKNQEAIDADKADMEELRQIEQEVGRRG
;
A
#
# COMPACT_ATOMS: atom_id res chain seq x y z
N MET A 1 -9.71 -6.23 1.44
CA MET A 1 -11.13 -6.22 1.83
C MET A 1 -11.49 -7.42 2.71
N LEU A 2 -11.14 -8.67 2.35
CA LEU A 2 -11.47 -9.90 3.11
C LEU A 2 -11.30 -9.85 4.65
N PHE A 3 -10.23 -9.22 5.16
CA PHE A 3 -9.92 -9.19 6.60
C PHE A 3 -10.95 -8.43 7.43
N LEU A 4 -11.27 -7.18 7.06
CA LEU A 4 -12.22 -6.34 7.79
C LEU A 4 -13.66 -6.86 7.64
N ASP A 5 -13.99 -7.37 6.46
CA ASP A 5 -15.32 -7.95 6.19
C ASP A 5 -15.58 -9.17 7.09
N SER A 6 -14.57 -10.01 7.32
CA SER A 6 -14.66 -11.14 8.25
C SER A 6 -14.79 -10.71 9.71
N ALA A 7 -14.14 -9.59 10.10
CA ALA A 7 -14.29 -8.97 11.42
C ALA A 7 -15.75 -8.61 11.67
N GLU A 8 -16.30 -7.88 10.69
CA GLU A 8 -17.61 -7.26 10.77
C GLU A 8 -18.70 -8.33 10.84
N LEU A 9 -18.62 -9.37 10.00
CA LEU A 9 -19.56 -10.48 10.02
C LEU A 9 -19.56 -11.20 11.38
N ARG A 10 -18.38 -11.45 11.96
CA ARG A 10 -18.27 -12.16 13.22
C ARG A 10 -18.89 -11.41 14.40
N VAL A 11 -18.70 -10.09 14.41
CA VAL A 11 -19.36 -9.19 15.39
C VAL A 11 -20.87 -9.18 15.19
N LYS A 12 -21.34 -9.09 13.93
CA LYS A 12 -22.79 -9.20 13.60
C LYS A 12 -23.39 -10.52 14.07
N GLU A 13 -22.63 -11.61 14.00
CA GLU A 13 -23.00 -12.94 14.49
C GLU A 13 -22.83 -13.11 16.01
N ARG A 14 -22.46 -12.06 16.76
CA ARG A 14 -22.24 -12.08 18.21
C ARG A 14 -21.22 -13.13 18.67
N ARG A 15 -20.19 -13.37 17.84
CA ARG A 15 -19.07 -14.27 18.16
C ARG A 15 -17.89 -13.45 18.66
N ASP A 16 -17.20 -13.96 19.67
CA ASP A 16 -16.07 -13.26 20.30
C ASP A 16 -14.91 -13.04 19.35
N LEU A 17 -14.49 -11.79 19.22
CA LEU A 17 -13.38 -11.39 18.36
C LEU A 17 -12.07 -11.32 19.17
N THR A 18 -11.42 -12.47 19.35
CA THR A 18 -10.18 -12.58 20.14
C THR A 18 -8.91 -12.37 19.31
N LEU A 19 -7.79 -12.01 19.96
CA LEU A 19 -6.48 -11.92 19.31
C LEU A 19 -6.00 -13.27 18.74
N ASP A 20 -6.40 -14.39 19.33
CA ASP A 20 -6.06 -15.74 18.84
C ASP A 20 -6.75 -16.04 17.52
N PHE A 21 -8.03 -15.69 17.40
CA PHE A 21 -8.73 -15.80 16.12
C PHE A 21 -8.02 -14.96 15.06
N TRP A 22 -7.63 -13.73 15.40
CA TRP A 22 -6.95 -12.86 14.45
C TRP A 22 -5.62 -13.44 13.98
N ARG A 23 -4.79 -13.93 14.90
CA ARG A 23 -3.53 -14.61 14.57
C ARG A 23 -3.76 -15.78 13.61
N ASN A 24 -4.70 -16.67 13.95
CA ASN A 24 -4.98 -17.85 13.12
C ASN A 24 -5.45 -17.49 11.70
N ASN A 25 -6.28 -16.46 11.55
CA ASN A 25 -6.76 -16.02 10.23
C ASN A 25 -5.65 -15.37 9.40
N VAL A 26 -4.78 -14.57 10.02
CA VAL A 26 -3.62 -13.97 9.35
C VAL A 26 -2.66 -15.07 8.88
N ASP A 27 -2.35 -16.05 9.74
CA ASP A 27 -1.49 -17.17 9.38
C ASP A 27 -2.06 -18.00 8.23
N ALA A 28 -3.38 -18.26 8.23
CA ALA A 28 -4.06 -18.95 7.14
C ALA A 28 -3.99 -18.16 5.82
N LEU A 29 -4.19 -16.84 5.88
CA LEU A 29 -4.09 -15.96 4.71
C LEU A 29 -2.67 -15.93 4.12
N LEU A 30 -1.65 -15.85 4.98
CA LEU A 30 -0.25 -15.87 4.56
C LEU A 30 0.10 -17.20 3.89
N ASN A 31 -0.28 -18.31 4.52
CA ASN A 31 -0.08 -19.64 3.94
C ASN A 31 -0.79 -19.78 2.58
N PHE A 32 -2.03 -19.29 2.46
CA PHE A 32 -2.78 -19.30 1.20
C PHE A 32 -2.06 -18.50 0.09
N GLN A 33 -1.37 -17.42 0.44
CA GLN A 33 -0.58 -16.60 -0.49
C GLN A 33 0.84 -17.14 -0.74
N ASN A 34 1.13 -18.38 -0.33
CA ASN A 34 2.47 -18.98 -0.37
C ASN A 34 3.53 -18.13 0.33
N LYS A 35 3.15 -17.45 1.42
CA LYS A 35 4.06 -16.73 2.31
C LYS A 35 4.36 -17.60 3.52
N ASN A 36 5.63 -17.71 3.87
CA ASN A 36 6.05 -18.46 5.05
C ASN A 36 5.69 -17.68 6.32
N VAL A 37 4.95 -18.32 7.23
CA VAL A 37 4.70 -17.80 8.57
C VAL A 37 5.97 -17.95 9.41
N LEU A 38 6.34 -16.88 10.12
CA LEU A 38 7.48 -16.88 11.03
C LEU A 38 7.17 -17.76 12.25
N ARG A 39 8.06 -18.70 12.57
CA ARG A 39 7.88 -19.65 13.69
C ARG A 39 8.35 -19.08 15.03
N ASP A 40 9.21 -18.07 14.98
CA ASP A 40 9.79 -17.38 16.13
C ASP A 40 9.98 -15.90 15.80
N ALA A 41 10.43 -15.13 16.79
CA ALA A 41 10.70 -13.70 16.63
C ALA A 41 11.87 -13.39 15.69
N GLY A 42 12.57 -14.41 15.17
CA GLY A 42 13.78 -14.28 14.39
C GLY A 42 14.95 -13.73 15.21
N HIS A 43 15.93 -13.20 14.47
CA HIS A 43 17.19 -12.68 15.03
C HIS A 43 17.36 -11.17 14.76
N ILE A 44 16.38 -10.54 14.12
CA ILE A 44 16.43 -9.13 13.75
C ILE A 44 15.92 -8.30 14.92
N SER A 45 16.78 -7.45 15.47
CA SER A 45 16.38 -6.50 16.50
C SER A 45 15.42 -5.44 15.94
N ASN A 46 14.59 -4.86 16.80
CA ASN A 46 13.70 -3.76 16.43
C ASN A 46 14.47 -2.59 15.76
N LYS A 47 15.66 -2.22 16.25
CA LYS A 47 16.51 -1.19 15.63
C LYS A 47 16.95 -1.55 14.19
N GLN A 48 17.31 -2.81 13.95
CA GLN A 48 17.67 -3.27 12.60
C GLN A 48 16.47 -3.27 11.66
N MET A 49 15.31 -3.71 12.17
CA MET A 49 14.04 -3.67 11.43
C MET A 49 13.67 -2.23 11.04
N GLU A 50 13.75 -1.28 11.99
CA GLU A 50 13.46 0.13 11.74
C GLU A 50 14.36 0.74 10.68
N SER A 51 15.68 0.49 10.76
CA SER A 51 16.63 0.97 9.74
C SER A 51 16.30 0.43 8.35
N HIS A 52 16.06 -0.88 8.26
CA HIS A 52 15.77 -1.53 6.98
C HIS A 52 14.45 -1.06 6.37
N VAL A 53 13.40 -0.95 7.20
CA VAL A 53 12.08 -0.50 6.75
C VAL A 53 12.11 0.97 6.33
N SER A 54 12.87 1.83 7.03
CA SER A 54 13.05 3.24 6.63
C SER A 54 13.60 3.35 5.21
N GLU A 55 14.66 2.60 4.90
CA GLU A 55 15.27 2.59 3.56
C GLU A 55 14.27 2.19 2.47
N ILE A 56 13.46 1.15 2.70
CA ILE A 56 12.43 0.70 1.76
C ILE A 56 11.38 1.80 1.51
N TYR A 57 10.92 2.47 2.56
CA TYR A 57 9.94 3.54 2.43
C TYR A 57 10.53 4.78 1.76
N ASP A 58 11.79 5.11 2.01
CA ASP A 58 12.49 6.22 1.37
C ASP A 58 12.64 5.98 -0.14
N GLU A 59 13.06 4.77 -0.54
CA GLU A 59 13.11 4.39 -1.95
C GLU A 59 11.73 4.46 -2.62
N PHE A 60 10.70 3.95 -1.95
CA PHE A 60 9.34 4.01 -2.47
C PHE A 60 8.87 5.46 -2.62
N ALA A 61 9.12 6.31 -1.63
CA ALA A 61 8.76 7.71 -1.65
C ALA A 61 9.48 8.46 -2.78
N LEU A 62 10.76 8.16 -3.03
CA LEU A 62 11.52 8.74 -4.13
C LEU A 62 10.93 8.32 -5.49
N ARG A 63 10.68 7.01 -5.69
CA ARG A 63 10.05 6.51 -6.92
C ARG A 63 8.70 7.19 -7.18
N ARG A 64 7.86 7.30 -6.14
CA ARG A 64 6.55 7.95 -6.24
C ARG A 64 6.66 9.42 -6.62
N LYS A 65 7.52 10.19 -5.93
CA LYS A 65 7.73 11.62 -6.24
C LYS A 65 8.21 11.85 -7.66
N ASN A 66 9.12 11.02 -8.15
CA ASN A 66 9.61 11.12 -9.53
C ASN A 66 8.48 10.85 -10.54
N GLN A 67 7.65 9.83 -10.27
CA GLN A 67 6.50 9.54 -11.12
C GLN A 67 5.48 10.69 -11.11
N GLU A 68 5.18 11.26 -9.94
CA GLU A 68 4.30 12.41 -9.79
C GLU A 68 4.81 13.64 -10.58
N ALA A 69 6.12 13.91 -10.54
CA ALA A 69 6.72 14.99 -11.32
C ALA A 69 6.57 14.76 -12.84
N ILE A 70 6.84 13.54 -13.32
CA ILE A 70 6.68 13.19 -14.73
C ILE A 70 5.24 13.36 -15.20
N ASP A 71 4.27 12.96 -14.37
CA ASP A 71 2.86 13.04 -14.75
C ASP A 71 2.32 14.47 -14.68
N ALA A 72 2.84 15.30 -13.77
CA ALA A 72 2.58 16.74 -13.76
C ALA A 72 3.14 17.42 -15.03
N ASP A 73 4.39 17.15 -15.39
CA ASP A 73 5.00 17.70 -16.61
C ASP A 73 4.20 17.33 -17.88
N LYS A 74 3.67 16.10 -17.95
CA LYS A 74 2.80 15.68 -19.06
C LYS A 74 1.48 16.43 -19.08
N ALA A 75 0.87 16.65 -17.91
CA ALA A 75 -0.40 17.35 -17.79
C ALA A 75 -0.23 18.81 -18.23
N ASP A 76 0.80 19.49 -17.74
CA ASP A 76 1.13 20.87 -18.11
C ASP A 76 1.36 21.00 -19.62
N MET A 77 2.11 20.07 -20.22
CA MET A 77 2.34 20.06 -21.67
C MET A 77 1.05 19.86 -22.49
N GLU A 78 0.13 19.05 -21.99
CA GLU A 78 -1.16 18.84 -22.65
C GLU A 78 -2.07 20.07 -22.53
N GLU A 79 -2.08 20.72 -21.37
CA GLU A 79 -2.78 22.00 -21.19
C GLU A 79 -2.26 23.08 -22.14
N LEU A 80 -0.94 23.22 -22.26
CA LEU A 80 -0.32 24.16 -23.21
C LEU A 80 -0.75 23.89 -24.66
N ARG A 81 -0.77 22.63 -25.10
CA ARG A 81 -1.25 22.28 -26.45
C ARG A 81 -2.71 22.63 -26.68
N GLN A 82 -3.55 22.48 -25.66
CA GLN A 82 -4.97 22.85 -25.75
C GLN A 82 -5.12 24.37 -25.90
N ILE A 83 -4.37 25.14 -25.11
CA ILE A 83 -4.35 26.60 -25.19
C ILE A 83 -3.87 27.06 -26.58
N GLU A 84 -2.80 26.48 -27.12
CA GLU A 84 -2.30 26.79 -28.47
C GLU A 84 -3.38 26.56 -29.54
N GLN A 85 -4.12 25.45 -29.46
CA GLN A 85 -5.21 25.16 -30.39
C GLN A 85 -6.38 26.14 -30.25
N GLU A 86 -6.72 26.56 -29.04
CA GLU A 86 -7.78 27.55 -28.81
C GLU A 86 -7.42 28.93 -29.34
N VAL A 87 -6.18 29.39 -29.11
CA VAL A 87 -5.68 30.67 -29.62
C VAL A 87 -5.61 30.63 -31.14
N GLY A 88 -5.08 29.55 -31.72
CA GLY A 88 -5.02 29.36 -33.18
C GLY A 88 -6.39 29.30 -33.85
N ARG A 89 -7.45 28.89 -33.15
CA ARG A 89 -8.83 28.92 -33.65
C ARG A 89 -9.49 30.30 -33.58
N ARG A 90 -8.98 31.22 -32.76
CA ARG A 90 -9.53 32.58 -32.57
C ARG A 90 -8.85 33.64 -33.47
N GLY A 91 -7.72 33.29 -34.09
CA GLY A 91 -6.99 34.12 -35.06
C GLY A 91 -7.44 33.92 -36.50
#